data_AF-A0A366HWA5-F1
#
_entry.id   AF-A0A366HWA5-F1
#
_cell.length_a   1.000
_cell.length_b   1.000
_cell.length_c   1.000
_cell.angle_alpha   90.00
_cell.angle_beta   90.00
_cell.angle_gamma   90.00
#
_symmetry.space_group_name_H-M   'P 1'
#
loop_
_entity.id
_entity.type
_entity.pdbx_description
1 polymer ?
#
loop_
_entity_poly.entity_id
_entity_poly.type
_entity_poly.pdbx_seq_one_letter_code
_entity_poly.pdbx_strand_id
1 'polypeptide(L)' 'MNELQDLFTHAQLVGGDAAFEQRMAQVVGFVDEPDVGLALPLDIRGTAFQQRVWQALREIPAGETASYRDIARG' A
#
# COMPACT_ATOMS: atom_id res chain seq x y z
N MET A 1 -20.07 8.59 2.52
CA MET A 1 -19.05 9.65 2.43
C MET A 1 -17.88 9.04 1.66
N ASN A 2 -17.40 9.68 0.60
CA ASN A 2 -16.49 9.06 -0.38
C ASN A 2 -15.04 9.24 0.10
N GLU A 3 -14.51 8.28 0.86
CA GLU A 3 -13.20 8.36 1.57
C GLU A 3 -12.05 8.83 0.67
N LEU A 4 -12.07 8.50 -0.61
CA LEU A 4 -11.07 8.94 -1.59
C LEU A 4 -11.10 10.44 -1.87
N GLN A 5 -12.29 11.07 -1.92
CA GLN A 5 -12.41 12.50 -2.17
C GLN A 5 -11.95 13.32 -0.96
N ASP A 6 -12.14 12.79 0.25
CA ASP A 6 -11.70 13.45 1.48
C ASP A 6 -10.17 13.43 1.60
N LEU A 7 -9.53 12.31 1.24
CA LEU A 7 -8.07 12.17 1.25
C LEU A 7 -7.37 12.92 0.11
N PHE A 8 -8.03 13.06 -1.04
CA PHE A 8 -7.48 13.70 -2.24
C PHE A 8 -8.39 14.84 -2.72
N THR A 9 -8.59 15.85 -1.88
CA THR A 9 -9.55 16.95 -2.09
C THR A 9 -9.36 17.73 -3.40
N HIS A 10 -8.14 17.73 -3.94
CA HIS A 10 -7.79 18.41 -5.20
C HIS A 10 -7.58 17.46 -6.38
N ALA A 11 -7.79 16.15 -6.21
CA ALA A 11 -7.63 15.21 -7.31
C ALA A 11 -8.80 15.28 -8.28
N GLN A 12 -8.48 15.22 -9.58
CA GLN A 12 -9.47 15.05 -10.63
C GLN A 12 -9.64 13.56 -10.92
N LEU A 13 -10.88 13.10 -10.99
CA LEU A 13 -11.20 11.77 -11.48
C LEU A 13 -11.00 11.75 -12.99
N VAL A 14 -10.06 10.93 -13.45
CA VAL A 14 -9.78 10.70 -14.87
C VAL A 14 -10.07 9.23 -15.16
N GLY A 15 -10.66 8.94 -16.33
CA GLY A 15 -10.88 7.56 -16.76
C GLY A 15 -9.56 6.82 -16.93
N GLY A 16 -9.51 5.56 -16.48
CA GLY A 16 -8.33 4.72 -16.62
C GLY A 16 -7.99 4.46 -18.10
N ASP A 17 -6.74 4.70 -18.49
CA ASP A 17 -6.22 4.25 -19.77
C ASP A 17 -5.73 2.79 -19.69
N ALA A 18 -5.35 2.20 -20.82
CA ALA A 18 -4.90 0.81 -20.85
C ALA A 18 -3.69 0.53 -19.92
N ALA A 19 -2.82 1.53 -19.72
CA ALA A 19 -1.67 1.41 -18.82
C ALA A 19 -2.10 1.45 -17.34
N PHE A 20 -3.10 2.25 -17.00
CA PHE A 20 -3.73 2.23 -15.69
C PHE A 20 -4.40 0.89 -15.40
N GLU A 21 -5.19 0.36 -16.34
CA GLU A 21 -5.84 -0.94 -16.20
C GLU A 21 -4.82 -2.07 -16.00
N GLN A 22 -3.72 -2.07 -16.77
CA GLN A 22 -2.65 -3.05 -16.60
C GLN A 22 -1.99 -2.97 -15.22
N ARG A 23 -1.73 -1.76 -14.70
CA ARG A 23 -1.21 -1.58 -13.34
C ARG A 23 -2.22 -2.05 -12.30
N MET A 24 -3.51 -1.81 -12.51
CA MET A 24 -4.52 -2.27 -11.57
C MET A 24 -4.64 -3.80 -11.54
N ALA A 25 -4.52 -4.46 -12.68
CA ALA A 25 -4.47 -5.92 -12.72
C ALA A 25 -3.29 -6.48 -11.92
N GLN A 26 -2.13 -5.82 -11.95
CA GLN A 26 -0.96 -6.21 -11.13
C GLN A 26 -1.22 -6.03 -9.63
N VAL A 27 -1.87 -4.94 -9.22
CA VAL A 27 -2.24 -4.70 -7.81
C VAL A 27 -3.21 -5.78 -7.32
N VAL A 28 -4.24 -6.10 -8.11
CA VAL A 28 -5.23 -7.12 -7.75
C VAL A 28 -4.56 -8.49 -7.62
N GLY A 29 -3.74 -8.88 -8.61
CA GLY A 29 -3.02 -10.15 -8.55
C GLY A 29 -2.09 -10.27 -7.35
N PHE A 30 -1.43 -9.17 -6.94
CA PHE A 30 -0.60 -9.16 -5.73
C PHE A 30 -1.40 -9.31 -4.43
N VAL A 31 -2.64 -8.80 -4.37
CA VAL A 31 -3.49 -8.99 -3.19
C VAL A 31 -3.87 -10.47 -3.03
N ASP A 32 -4.10 -11.16 -4.15
CA ASP A 32 -4.40 -12.60 -4.16
C ASP A 32 -3.15 -13.47 -3.89
N GLU A 33 -2.00 -13.07 -4.43
CA GLU A 33 -0.70 -13.77 -4.29
C GLU A 33 0.42 -12.82 -3.82
N PRO A 34 0.51 -12.53 -2.51
CA PRO A 34 1.46 -11.54 -1.99
C PRO A 34 2.93 -11.93 -2.13
N ASP A 35 3.24 -13.23 -2.28
CA ASP A 35 4.61 -13.73 -2.42
C ASP A 35 5.24 -13.40 -3.78
N VAL A 36 4.43 -13.08 -4.80
CA VAL A 36 4.92 -12.69 -6.14
C VAL A 36 5.63 -11.33 -6.11
N GLY A 37 5.34 -10.51 -5.10
CA GLY A 37 5.90 -9.17 -4.95
C GLY A 37 5.31 -8.16 -5.95
N LEU A 38 5.23 -6.89 -5.56
CA LEU A 38 4.70 -5.81 -6.38
C LEU A 38 5.74 -4.70 -6.54
N ALA A 39 6.33 -4.59 -7.74
CA ALA A 39 7.30 -3.55 -8.07
C ALA A 39 6.61 -2.27 -8.60
N LEU A 40 5.63 -1.77 -7.86
CA LEU A 40 4.99 -0.48 -8.18
C LEU A 40 5.61 0.65 -7.34
N PRO A 41 5.85 1.83 -7.93
CA PRO A 41 6.27 3.00 -7.17
C PRO A 41 5.11 3.46 -6.27
N LEU A 42 5.22 3.21 -4.97
CA LEU A 42 4.25 3.66 -3.98
C LEU A 42 4.60 5.07 -3.51
N ASP A 43 3.66 6.00 -3.68
CA ASP A 43 3.72 7.33 -3.06
C ASP A 43 3.21 7.25 -1.62
N ILE A 44 4.07 6.74 -0.73
CA ILE A 44 3.74 6.57 0.68
C ILE A 44 3.80 7.93 1.39
N ARG A 45 2.62 8.51 1.65
CA ARG A 45 2.51 9.78 2.38
C ARG A 45 2.24 9.54 3.86
N GLY A 46 3.20 9.88 4.69
CA GLY A 46 3.06 9.81 6.14
C GLY A 46 4.25 10.45 6.85
N THR A 47 4.09 10.68 8.14
CA THR A 47 5.17 11.12 9.03
C THR A 47 6.31 10.10 9.03
N ALA A 48 7.51 10.54 9.40
CA ALA A 48 8.66 9.63 9.56
C ALA A 48 8.36 8.45 10.51
N PHE A 49 7.51 8.66 11.53
CA PHE A 49 7.05 7.60 12.41
C PHE A 49 6.18 6.57 11.67
N GLN A 50 5.18 7.01 10.90
CA GLN A 50 4.33 6.12 10.10
C GLN A 50 5.15 5.32 9.07
N GLN A 51 6.12 5.96 8.42
CA GLN A 51 7.00 5.28 7.46
C GLN A 51 7.81 4.15 8.12
N ARG A 52 8.35 4.36 9.32
CA ARG A 52 9.05 3.29 10.07
C ARG A 52 8.12 2.13 10.42
N VAL A 53 6.92 2.44 10.90
CA VAL A 53 5.91 1.42 11.20
C VAL A 53 5.55 0.60 9.96
N TRP A 54 5.37 1.25 8.81
CA TRP A 54 5.09 0.56 7.56
C TRP A 54 6.25 -0.30 7.06
N GLN A 55 7.50 0.12 7.26
CA GLN A 55 8.66 -0.71 6.95
C GLN A 55 8.70 -1.97 7.83
N ALA A 56 8.53 -1.81 9.15
CA ALA A 56 8.49 -2.95 10.08
C ALA A 56 7.35 -3.93 9.76
N LEU A 57 6.19 -3.44 9.33
CA LEU A 57 5.08 -4.30 8.89
C LEU A 57 5.42 -5.10 7.63
N ARG A 58 6.20 -4.54 6.70
CA ARG A 58 6.60 -5.23 5.45
C ARG A 58 7.65 -6.32 5.67
N GLU A 59 8.33 -6.31 6.80
CA GLU A 59 9.30 -7.35 7.18
C GLU A 59 8.61 -8.61 7.73
N ILE A 60 7.31 -8.54 8.07
CA ILE A 60 6.55 -9.68 8.57
C ILE A 60 6.25 -10.63 7.39
N PRO A 61 6.70 -11.89 7.43
CA PRO A 61 6.41 -12.86 6.38
C PRO A 61 4.91 -13.12 6.22
N ALA A 62 4.48 -13.47 5.01
CA ALA A 62 3.09 -13.86 4.76
C ALA A 62 2.71 -15.08 5.63
N GLY A 63 1.57 -15.00 6.31
CA GLY A 63 1.11 -16.06 7.22
C GLY A 63 1.65 -15.95 8.65
N GLU A 64 2.56 -15.02 8.93
CA GLU A 64 3.04 -14.74 10.29
C GLU A 64 2.33 -13.53 10.93
N THR A 65 2.51 -13.38 12.24
CA THR A 65 1.96 -12.24 13.00
C THR A 65 3.04 -11.65 13.90
N ALA A 66 3.03 -10.33 14.07
CA ALA A 66 3.89 -9.62 15.02
C ALA A 66 3.04 -8.84 16.03
N SER A 67 3.51 -8.71 17.26
CA SER A 67 2.84 -7.88 18.25
C SER A 67 3.16 -6.41 18.02
N TYR A 68 2.27 -5.51 18.48
CA TYR A 68 2.54 -4.07 18.49
C TYR A 68 3.83 -3.70 19.22
N ARG A 69 4.23 -4.49 20.22
CA ARG A 69 5.49 -4.30 20.95
C ARG A 69 6.70 -4.60 20.07
N ASP A 70 6.59 -5.60 19.19
CA ASP A 70 7.67 -5.99 18.29
C ASP A 70 7.90 -4.88 17.24
N ILE A 71 6.81 -4.33 16.71
CA ILE A 71 6.85 -3.21 15.76
C ILE A 71 7.39 -1.93 16.42
N ALA A 72 7.04 -1.66 17.68
CA ALA A 72 7.47 -0.44 18.38
C ALA A 72 8.95 -0.46 18.85
N ARG A 73 9.63 -1.61 18.80
CA ARG A 73 11.05 -1.75 19.16
C ARG A 73 11.99 -1.57 17.96
N GLY A 74 11.46 -1.56 16.74
CA GLY A 74 12.18 -1.33 15.49
C GLY A 74 12.40 0.14 15.15
#